data_AF-A0AAV1R5R2-F1
#
_entry.id   AF-A0AAV1R5R2-F1
#
_cell.length_a   1.000
_cell.length_b   1.000
_cell.length_c   1.000
_cell.angle_alpha   90.00
_cell.angle_beta   90.00
_cell.angle_gamma   90.00
#
_symmetry.space_group_name_H-M   'P 1'
#
loop_
_entity.id
_entity.type
_entity.pdbx_description
1 polymer ?
#
loop_
_entity_poly.entity_id
_entity_poly.type
_entity_poly.pdbx_seq_one_letter_code
_entity_poly.pdbx_strand_id
1 'polypeptide(L)'
;MAYAKGLLQQYVQSLFDEGIVNAQLCHIQSLKTEEEPDHVVQLINTYCIDVEAILFELTSYIDHLDVDFSKVAALAQQVEERNSLMGAEHMRLACADLIQPCRQMDKRK
;
A
#
# COMPACT_ATOMS: atom_id res chain seq x y z
N MET A 1 5.19 2.67 29.91
CA MET A 1 4.03 2.88 29.03
C MET A 1 4.06 4.23 28.32
N ALA A 2 4.18 5.38 29.00
CA ALA A 2 4.19 6.71 28.35
C ALA A 2 5.32 6.93 27.32
N TYR A 3 6.53 6.44 27.62
CA TYR A 3 7.69 6.55 26.73
C TYR A 3 7.49 5.81 25.40
N ALA A 4 7.00 4.56 25.45
CA ALA A 4 6.73 3.76 24.25
C ALA A 4 5.65 4.40 23.35
N LYS A 5 4.61 4.98 23.96
CA LYS A 5 3.58 5.73 23.24
C LYS A 5 4.15 6.96 22.54
N GLY A 6 5.03 7.70 23.22
CA GLY A 6 5.70 8.87 22.64
C GLY A 6 6.59 8.51 21.45
N LEU A 7 7.37 7.42 21.55
CA LEU A 7 8.20 6.93 20.44
C LEU A 7 7.36 6.53 19.23
N LEU A 8 6.23 5.83 19.45
CA LEU A 8 5.35 5.44 18.36
C LEU A 8 4.76 6.67 17.64
N GLN A 9 4.35 7.70 18.38
CA GLN A 9 3.82 8.93 17.80
C GLN A 9 4.88 9.67 16.97
N GLN A 10 6.11 9.76 17.46
CA GLN A 10 7.22 10.36 16.73
C GLN A 10 7.55 9.59 15.45
N TYR A 11 7.51 8.25 15.52
CA TYR A 11 7.74 7.40 14.34
C TYR A 11 6.64 7.58 13.29
N VAL A 12 5.36 7.57 13.69
CA VAL A 12 4.25 7.81 12.74
C VAL A 12 4.35 9.21 12.12
N GLN A 13 4.77 10.21 12.89
CA GLN A 13 4.99 11.56 12.36
C GLN A 13 6.12 11.57 11.32
N SER A 14 7.23 10.86 11.56
CA SER A 14 8.31 10.81 10.56
C SER A 14 7.86 10.16 9.27
N LEU A 15 7.07 9.07 9.34
CA LEU A 15 6.50 8.43 8.13
C LEU A 15 5.64 9.41 7.32
N PHE A 16 4.90 10.31 7.98
CA PHE A 16 4.10 11.33 7.31
C PHE A 16 4.99 12.42 6.69
N ASP A 17 5.96 12.92 7.44
CA ASP A 17 6.89 13.97 6.99
C ASP A 17 7.75 13.50 5.81
N GLU A 18 8.11 12.22 5.78
CA GLU A 18 8.83 11.55 4.69
C GLU A 18 7.94 11.20 3.49
N GLY A 19 6.62 11.43 3.57
CA GLY A 19 5.67 11.11 2.50
C GLY A 19 5.42 9.62 2.30
N ILE A 20 5.83 8.77 3.25
CA ILE A 20 5.58 7.32 3.22
C ILE A 20 4.09 7.05 3.41
N VAL A 21 3.47 7.81 4.32
CA VAL A 21 2.04 7.77 4.60
C VAL A 21 1.41 9.15 4.44
N ASN A 22 0.10 9.21 4.18
CA ASN A 22 -0.64 10.46 4.08
C ASN A 22 -1.75 10.57 5.14
N ALA A 23 -2.57 11.63 5.04
CA ALA A 23 -3.60 11.94 6.03
C ALA A 23 -4.68 10.86 6.18
N GLN A 24 -4.83 9.96 5.21
CA GLN A 24 -5.74 8.82 5.30
C GLN A 24 -5.34 7.86 6.42
N LEU A 25 -4.04 7.64 6.66
CA LEU A 25 -3.62 6.80 7.79
C LEU A 25 -3.98 7.46 9.13
N CYS A 26 -3.85 8.79 9.23
CA CYS A 26 -4.28 9.54 10.42
C CYS A 26 -5.80 9.41 10.63
N HIS A 27 -6.59 9.43 9.55
CA HIS A 27 -8.03 9.19 9.61
C HIS A 27 -8.33 7.78 10.14
N ILE A 28 -7.69 6.74 9.62
CA ILE A 28 -7.86 5.36 10.10
C ILE A 28 -7.52 5.24 11.59
N GLN A 29 -6.43 5.85 12.04
CA GLN A 29 -6.05 5.85 13.45
C GLN A 29 -7.10 6.52 14.35
N SER A 30 -7.81 7.53 13.84
CA SER A 30 -8.89 8.20 14.56
C SER A 30 -10.16 7.37 14.73
N LEU A 31 -10.32 6.29 13.95
CA LEU A 31 -11.45 5.35 14.07
C LEU A 31 -11.34 4.43 15.29
N LYS A 32 -10.22 4.46 16.01
CA LYS A 32 -10.03 3.65 17.22
C LYS A 32 -11.08 4.02 18.28
N THR A 33 -11.88 3.03 18.68
CA THR A 33 -12.83 3.15 19.79
C THR A 33 -12.33 2.40 21.02
N GLU A 34 -12.92 2.67 22.19
CA GLU A 34 -12.64 1.86 23.39
C GLU A 34 -13.18 0.43 23.26
N GLU A 35 -14.22 0.23 22.45
CA GLU A 35 -14.87 -1.06 22.21
C GLU A 35 -14.06 -1.95 21.25
N GLU A 36 -13.32 -1.36 20.32
CA GLU A 36 -12.47 -2.07 19.34
C GLU A 36 -11.03 -1.53 19.33
N PRO A 37 -10.25 -1.73 20.40
CA PRO A 37 -8.93 -1.12 20.55
C PRO A 37 -7.89 -1.62 19.53
N ASP A 38 -8.13 -2.79 18.93
CA ASP A 38 -7.24 -3.47 17.98
C ASP A 38 -7.67 -3.30 16.52
N HIS A 39 -8.79 -2.64 16.24
CA HIS A 39 -9.34 -2.53 14.88
C HIS A 39 -8.34 -1.98 13.87
N VAL A 40 -7.62 -0.91 14.25
CA VAL A 40 -6.58 -0.30 13.40
C VAL A 40 -5.44 -1.28 13.11
N VAL A 41 -5.03 -2.08 14.09
CA VAL A 41 -3.98 -3.09 13.91
C VAL A 41 -4.46 -4.20 12.99
N GLN A 42 -5.71 -4.63 13.13
CA GLN A 42 -6.32 -5.63 12.25
C GLN A 42 -6.39 -5.13 10.81
N LEU A 43 -6.83 -3.89 10.58
CA LEU A 43 -6.85 -3.28 9.24
C LEU A 43 -5.46 -3.25 8.60
N ILE A 44 -4.43 -2.83 9.35
CA ILE A 44 -3.05 -2.80 8.85
C ILE A 44 -2.56 -4.22 8.52
N ASN A 45 -2.84 -5.21 9.38
CA ASN A 45 -2.43 -6.59 9.13
C ASN A 45 -3.11 -7.17 7.89
N THR A 46 -4.43 -6.97 7.73
CA THR A 46 -5.16 -7.41 6.54
C THR A 46 -4.62 -6.75 5.28
N TYR A 47 -4.37 -5.44 5.32
CA TYR A 47 -3.73 -4.72 4.22
C TYR A 47 -2.38 -5.33 3.83
N CYS A 48 -1.50 -5.59 4.81
CA CYS A 48 -0.18 -6.16 4.53
C CYS A 48 -0.28 -7.53 3.87
N ILE A 49 -1.16 -8.40 4.38
CA ILE A 49 -1.38 -9.75 3.82
C ILE A 49 -1.91 -9.66 2.38
N ASP A 50 -2.91 -8.81 2.15
CA ASP A 50 -3.52 -8.66 0.82
C ASP A 50 -2.51 -8.11 -0.19
N VAL A 51 -1.75 -7.08 0.18
CA VAL A 51 -0.75 -6.47 -0.70
C VAL A 51 0.41 -7.43 -0.96
N GLU A 52 0.89 -8.14 0.05
CA GLU A 52 1.97 -9.14 -0.12
C GLU A 52 1.56 -10.25 -1.10
N ALA A 53 0.32 -10.76 -1.00
CA ALA A 53 -0.19 -11.77 -1.92
C ALA A 53 -0.24 -11.26 -3.37
N ILE A 54 -0.68 -10.01 -3.58
CA ILE A 54 -0.75 -9.42 -4.92
C ILE A 54 0.66 -9.14 -5.48
N LEU A 55 1.59 -8.67 -4.64
CA LEU A 55 2.97 -8.46 -5.05
C LEU A 55 3.67 -9.77 -5.43
N PHE A 56 3.39 -10.86 -4.71
CA PHE A 56 3.90 -12.18 -5.05
C PHE A 56 3.38 -12.64 -6.42
N GLU A 57 2.08 -12.48 -6.68
CA GLU A 57 1.49 -12.77 -8.00
C GLU A 57 2.11 -11.87 -9.08
N LEU A 58 2.24 -10.57 -8.83
CA LEU A 58 2.82 -9.60 -9.76
C LEU A 58 4.26 -9.97 -10.15
N THR A 59 5.08 -10.35 -9.16
CA THR A 59 6.48 -10.73 -9.39
C THR A 59 6.57 -11.94 -10.32
N SER A 60 5.68 -12.92 -10.16
CA SER A 60 5.64 -14.10 -11.04
C SER A 60 5.42 -13.76 -12.52
N TYR A 61 4.70 -12.67 -12.82
CA TYR A 61 4.46 -12.23 -14.20
C TYR A 61 5.66 -11.49 -14.82
N ILE A 62 6.40 -10.73 -14.02
CA ILE A 62 7.54 -9.94 -14.50
C ILE A 62 8.77 -10.83 -14.75
N ASP A 63 8.90 -11.94 -14.04
CA ASP A 63 10.01 -12.88 -14.20
C ASP A 63 9.91 -13.77 -15.47
N HIS A 64 8.81 -13.67 -16.22
CA HIS A 64 8.63 -14.40 -17.47
C HIS A 64 9.26 -13.69 -18.68
N LEU A 65 9.80 -14.48 -19.63
CA LEU A 65 10.37 -13.96 -20.88
C LEU A 65 9.34 -13.22 -21.75
N ASP A 66 8.07 -13.61 -21.66
CA ASP A 66 6.94 -12.95 -22.31
C ASP A 66 5.99 -12.37 -21.26
N VAL A 67 6.35 -11.20 -20.72
CA VAL A 67 5.61 -10.53 -19.64
C VAL A 67 4.20 -10.16 -20.10
N ASP A 68 3.18 -10.61 -19.37
CA ASP A 68 1.79 -10.17 -19.55
C ASP A 68 1.60 -8.79 -18.92
N PHE A 69 1.83 -7.73 -19.71
CA PHE A 69 1.74 -6.35 -19.24
C PHE A 69 0.33 -5.92 -18.85
N SER A 70 -0.71 -6.52 -19.44
CA SER A 70 -2.10 -6.26 -19.06
C SER A 70 -2.36 -6.76 -17.64
N LYS A 71 -1.92 -7.98 -17.34
CA LYS A 71 -2.04 -8.57 -16.01
C LYS A 71 -1.18 -7.86 -14.97
N VAL A 72 0.05 -7.47 -15.30
CA VAL A 72 0.91 -6.65 -14.42
C VAL A 72 0.25 -5.31 -14.10
N ALA A 73 -0.30 -4.61 -15.10
CA ALA A 73 -1.00 -3.34 -14.89
C ALA A 73 -2.23 -3.51 -13.98
N ALA A 74 -3.01 -4.58 -14.17
CA ALA A 74 -4.18 -4.86 -13.35
C ALA A 74 -3.83 -5.16 -11.89
N LEU A 75 -2.76 -5.93 -11.64
CA LEU A 75 -2.28 -6.22 -10.28
C LEU A 75 -1.70 -4.96 -9.62
N ALA A 76 -0.91 -4.17 -10.34
CA ALA A 76 -0.38 -2.90 -9.84
C ALA A 76 -1.50 -1.91 -9.46
N GLN A 77 -2.56 -1.84 -10.26
CA GLN A 77 -3.75 -1.03 -9.95
C GLN A 77 -4.47 -1.51 -8.69
N GLN A 78 -4.61 -2.82 -8.49
CA GLN A 78 -5.18 -3.37 -7.26
C GLN A 78 -4.40 -3.01 -6.00
N VAL A 79 -3.06 -2.95 -6.11
CA VAL A 79 -2.19 -2.50 -5.02
C VAL A 79 -2.33 -0.98 -4.82
N GLU A 80 -2.35 -0.20 -5.89
CA GLU A 80 -2.57 1.26 -5.83
C GLU A 80 -3.87 1.61 -5.09
N GLU A 81 -4.97 0.92 -5.41
CA GLU A 81 -6.28 1.13 -4.80
C GLU A 81 -6.24 0.82 -3.29
N ARG A 82 -5.62 -0.29 -2.89
CA ARG A 82 -5.44 -0.66 -1.47
C ARG A 82 -4.55 0.34 -0.72
N ASN A 83 -3.47 0.77 -1.35
CA ASN A 83 -2.56 1.77 -0.79
C ASN A 83 -3.29 3.11 -0.57
N SER A 84 -4.17 3.48 -1.50
CA SER A 84 -5.02 4.67 -1.37
C SER A 84 -5.95 4.57 -0.18
N LEU A 85 -6.57 3.40 0.06
CA LEU A 85 -7.46 3.18 1.19
C LEU A 85 -6.74 3.27 2.54
N MET A 86 -5.50 2.80 2.61
CA MET A 86 -4.70 2.77 3.84
C MET A 86 -3.82 3.99 4.07
N GLY A 87 -3.75 4.89 3.08
CA GLY A 87 -2.86 6.05 3.12
C GLY A 87 -1.38 5.71 2.94
N ALA A 88 -1.04 4.59 2.32
CA ALA A 88 0.33 4.19 2.01
C ALA A 88 0.83 4.89 0.73
N GLU A 89 1.06 6.20 0.86
CA GLU A 89 1.23 7.12 -0.27
C GLU A 89 2.43 6.82 -1.15
N HIS A 90 3.61 6.59 -0.56
CA HIS A 90 4.81 6.33 -1.35
C HIS A 90 4.65 5.09 -2.24
N MET A 91 4.04 4.04 -1.70
CA MET A 91 3.77 2.81 -2.46
C MET A 91 2.67 3.01 -3.50
N ARG A 92 1.63 3.82 -3.21
CA ARG A 92 0.60 4.21 -4.19
C ARG A 92 1.23 4.88 -5.41
N LEU A 93 2.14 5.83 -5.19
CA LEU A 93 2.85 6.53 -6.28
C LEU A 93 3.72 5.58 -7.10
N ALA A 94 4.44 4.67 -6.45
CA ALA A 94 5.23 3.64 -7.16
C ALA A 94 4.36 2.73 -8.04
N CYS A 95 3.14 2.37 -7.60
CA CYS A 95 2.21 1.64 -8.44
C CYS A 95 1.73 2.48 -9.64
N ALA A 96 1.41 3.75 -9.44
CA ALA A 96 1.02 4.65 -10.53
C ALA A 96 2.11 4.75 -11.62
N ASP A 97 3.37 4.85 -11.20
CA ASP A 97 4.54 4.89 -12.10
C ASP A 97 4.75 3.57 -12.87
N LEU A 98 4.29 2.44 -12.34
CA LEU A 98 4.33 1.13 -13.02
C LEU A 98 3.17 0.94 -14.01
N ILE A 99 1.96 1.37 -13.65
CA ILE A 99 0.73 1.09 -14.42
C ILE A 99 0.79 1.67 -15.83
N GLN A 100 1.20 2.94 -15.97
CA GLN A 100 1.16 3.62 -17.27
C GLN A 100 2.11 2.97 -18.30
N PRO A 101 3.40 2.70 -17.98
CA PRO A 101 4.29 1.97 -18.88
C PRO A 101 3.74 0.59 -19.28
N CYS A 102 3.21 -0.20 -18.34
CA CYS A 102 2.64 -1.51 -18.64
C CYS A 102 1.48 -1.40 -19.65
N ARG A 103 0.55 -0.45 -19.45
CA ARG A 103 -0.54 -0.20 -20.41
C ARG A 103 -0.04 0.25 -21.80
N GLN A 104 1.12 0.90 -21.88
CA GLN A 104 1.71 1.28 -23.17
C GLN A 104 2.39 0.10 -23.88
N MET A 105 3.05 -0.78 -23.12
CA MET A 105 3.69 -1.98 -23.66
C MET A 105 2.67 -2.99 -24.18
N ASP A 106 1.55 -3.15 -23.47
CA ASP A 106 0.44 -4.00 -23.90
C ASP A 106 -0.12 -3.60 -25.27
N LYS A 107 -0.34 -2.29 -25.50
CA LYS A 107 -0.82 -1.76 -26.79
C LYS A 107 0.14 -1.94 -27.97
N ARG A 108 1.40 -2.31 -27.72
CA ARG A 108 2.43 -2.50 -28.75
C ARG A 108 2.64 -3.98 -29.12
N LYS A 109 2.07 -4.91 -28.35
CA LYS A 109 2.00 -6.33 -28.71
C LYS A 109 0.88 -6.57 -29.72
#